data_AF-A0A2V5X6G0-F1
#
_entry.id   AF-A0A2V5X6G0-F1
#
_cell.length_a   1.000
_cell.length_b   1.000
_cell.length_c   1.000
_cell.angle_alpha   90.00
_cell.angle_beta   90.00
_cell.angle_gamma   90.00
#
_symmetry.space_group_name_H-M   'P 1'
#
loop_
_entity.id
_entity.type
_entity.pdbx_description
1 polymer ?
#
loop_
_entity_poly.entity_id
_entity_poly.type
_entity_poly.pdbx_seq_one_letter_code
_entity_poly.pdbx_strand_id
1 'polypeptide(L)'
;LYDRAARKPLATLDFTTVNQGELVDGSRVLPLGEPLVLDDGFQGSIVIWYSNGTTERLFNTFGNPDPAIADLRVFDGGSLLFVGAGRYGSAGQFPGTVDGGPVNRYAGATFAFEPVTVVERPVIQFVRNGDKLKLTWNGAGVLETVGILGGTWQNVAGATSGVELAISSGGSAFFRIHQ
;
A
#
# COMPACT_ATOMS: atom_id res chain seq x y z
N LEU A 1 -10.30 0.16 -8.48
CA LEU A 1 -9.98 -1.10 -7.78
C LEU A 1 -11.19 -1.54 -6.95
N TYR A 2 -11.62 -2.79 -7.11
CA TYR A 2 -12.65 -3.42 -6.29
C TYR A 2 -12.05 -4.42 -5.31
N ASP A 3 -12.63 -4.50 -4.11
CA ASP A 3 -12.51 -5.67 -3.26
C ASP A 3 -13.38 -6.80 -3.82
N ARG A 4 -12.78 -7.97 -4.06
CA ARG A 4 -13.46 -9.10 -4.69
C ARG A 4 -14.46 -9.79 -3.76
N ALA A 5 -14.18 -9.86 -2.47
CA ALA A 5 -15.03 -10.55 -1.49
C ALA A 5 -16.28 -9.72 -1.18
N ALA A 6 -16.09 -8.44 -0.85
CA ALA A 6 -17.15 -7.49 -0.55
C ALA A 6 -17.87 -6.98 -1.81
N ARG A 7 -17.24 -7.10 -3.00
CA ARG A 7 -17.73 -6.58 -4.28
C ARG A 7 -17.99 -5.07 -4.24
N LYS A 8 -17.15 -4.34 -3.52
CA LYS A 8 -17.24 -2.88 -3.36
C LYS A 8 -16.03 -2.18 -3.96
N PRO A 9 -16.21 -0.99 -4.56
CA PRO A 9 -15.07 -0.18 -4.99
C PRO A 9 -14.30 0.31 -3.76
N LEU A 10 -12.97 0.16 -3.79
CA LEU A 10 -12.05 0.74 -2.80
C LEU A 10 -11.45 2.06 -3.28
N ALA A 11 -11.24 2.18 -4.59
CA ALA A 11 -10.77 3.40 -5.23
C ALA A 11 -11.31 3.48 -6.67
N THR A 12 -11.70 4.68 -7.09
CA THR A 12 -12.16 4.99 -8.44
C THR A 12 -11.51 6.28 -8.89
N LEU A 13 -10.98 6.30 -10.11
CA LEU A 13 -10.41 7.48 -10.75
C LEU A 13 -11.05 7.61 -12.13
N ASP A 14 -11.41 8.83 -12.49
CA ASP A 14 -12.03 9.15 -13.77
C ASP A 14 -11.01 9.81 -14.69
N PHE A 15 -10.69 9.13 -15.79
CA PHE A 15 -9.96 9.72 -16.90
C PHE A 15 -10.94 10.48 -17.78
N THR A 16 -10.69 11.76 -17.98
CA THR A 16 -11.54 12.64 -18.79
C THR A 16 -10.73 13.24 -19.94
N THR A 17 -11.40 13.85 -20.91
CA THR A 17 -10.71 14.57 -22.00
C THR A 17 -9.89 15.76 -21.49
N VAL A 18 -10.22 16.29 -20.32
CA VAL A 18 -9.51 17.41 -19.68
C VAL A 18 -8.37 16.91 -18.78
N ASN A 19 -8.59 15.80 -18.07
CA ASN A 19 -7.60 15.19 -17.21
C ASN A 19 -7.39 13.72 -17.60
N GLN A 20 -6.36 13.49 -18.41
CA GLN A 20 -6.00 12.17 -18.90
C GLN A 20 -4.87 11.51 -18.08
N GLY A 21 -4.41 12.14 -16.99
CA GLY A 21 -3.26 11.67 -16.24
C GLY A 21 -1.92 11.81 -16.96
N GLU A 22 -0.85 11.42 -16.27
CA GLU A 22 0.53 11.44 -16.75
C GLU A 22 0.81 10.23 -17.64
N LEU A 23 1.57 10.43 -18.72
CA LEU A 23 2.01 9.33 -19.58
C LEU A 23 3.33 8.75 -19.04
N VAL A 24 3.28 7.50 -18.57
CA VAL A 24 4.42 6.75 -18.04
C VAL A 24 4.51 5.43 -18.79
N ASP A 25 5.63 5.18 -19.48
CA ASP A 25 5.90 3.94 -20.22
C ASP A 25 4.74 3.47 -21.13
N GLY A 26 4.05 4.44 -21.77
CA GLY A 26 2.92 4.17 -22.67
C GLY A 26 1.56 3.97 -21.99
N SER A 27 1.49 3.99 -20.65
CA SER A 27 0.25 3.97 -19.88
C SER A 27 -0.07 5.35 -19.30
N ARG A 28 -1.35 5.67 -19.15
CA ARG A 28 -1.81 6.88 -18.46
C ARG A 28 -2.08 6.59 -16.99
N VAL A 29 -1.54 7.41 -16.10
CA VAL A 29 -1.61 7.22 -14.65
C VAL A 29 -2.18 8.46 -13.98
N LEU A 30 -3.13 8.25 -13.07
CA LEU A 30 -3.63 9.27 -12.16
C LEU A 30 -3.26 8.87 -10.73
N PRO A 31 -2.77 9.81 -9.90
CA PRO A 31 -2.49 9.51 -8.50
C PRO A 31 -3.81 9.32 -7.74
N LEU A 32 -3.78 8.44 -6.74
CA LEU A 32 -4.81 8.43 -5.71
C LEU A 32 -4.64 9.67 -4.82
N GLY A 33 -5.75 10.24 -4.34
CA GLY A 33 -5.69 11.37 -3.39
C GLY A 33 -5.04 10.98 -2.06
N GLU A 34 -5.18 9.72 -1.66
CA GLU A 34 -4.54 9.11 -0.49
C GLU A 34 -4.02 7.71 -0.88
N PRO A 35 -2.85 7.27 -0.39
CA PRO A 35 -2.39 5.90 -0.59
C PRO A 35 -3.40 4.87 -0.09
N LEU A 36 -3.68 3.85 -0.89
CA LEU A 36 -4.56 2.75 -0.51
C LEU A 36 -3.72 1.57 -0.04
N VAL A 37 -3.75 1.28 1.27
CA VAL A 37 -3.11 0.10 1.86
C VAL A 37 -3.93 -1.14 1.52
N LEU A 38 -3.25 -2.17 1.01
CA LEU A 38 -3.83 -3.48 0.73
C LEU A 38 -3.19 -4.47 1.70
N ASP A 39 -4.00 -5.03 2.59
CA ASP A 39 -3.54 -6.00 3.58
C ASP A 39 -3.15 -7.35 2.93
N ASP A 40 -2.30 -8.10 3.61
CA ASP A 40 -1.91 -9.44 3.18
C ASP A 40 -3.13 -10.33 2.92
N GLY A 41 -3.11 -11.03 1.79
CA GLY A 41 -4.23 -11.88 1.36
C GLY A 41 -5.38 -11.14 0.69
N PHE A 42 -5.29 -9.81 0.52
CA PHE A 42 -6.27 -9.03 -0.25
C PHE A 42 -6.47 -9.63 -1.66
N GLN A 43 -7.74 -9.70 -2.08
CA GLN A 43 -8.11 -10.12 -3.42
C GLN A 43 -8.84 -8.99 -4.14
N GLY A 44 -8.18 -8.44 -5.15
CA GLY A 44 -8.70 -7.31 -5.92
C GLY A 44 -9.23 -7.68 -7.30
N SER A 45 -9.96 -6.73 -7.89
CA SER A 45 -10.15 -6.67 -9.35
C SER A 45 -9.98 -5.23 -9.81
N ILE A 46 -9.05 -5.02 -10.74
CA ILE A 46 -8.90 -3.76 -11.46
C ILE A 46 -9.91 -3.75 -12.61
N VAL A 47 -10.71 -2.70 -12.67
CA VAL A 47 -11.87 -2.61 -13.56
C VAL A 47 -11.87 -1.25 -14.21
N ILE A 48 -11.91 -1.24 -15.53
CA ILE A 48 -12.30 -0.09 -16.34
C ILE A 48 -13.73 -0.31 -16.81
N TRP A 49 -14.50 0.76 -16.80
CA TRP A 49 -15.77 0.86 -17.48
C TRP A 49 -15.89 2.27 -18.05
N TYR A 50 -16.69 2.41 -19.10
CA TYR A 50 -16.94 3.69 -19.74
C TYR A 50 -18.35 4.12 -19.39
N SER A 51 -18.51 5.37 -18.92
CA SER A 51 -19.82 5.95 -18.63
C SER A 51 -20.68 6.10 -19.88
N ASN A 52 -20.06 6.24 -21.06
CA ASN A 52 -20.73 6.69 -22.27
C ASN A 52 -20.38 5.83 -23.50
N GLY A 53 -20.92 4.60 -23.60
CA GLY A 53 -21.00 3.79 -24.84
C GLY A 53 -19.88 4.01 -25.88
N THR A 54 -18.62 3.96 -25.43
CA THR A 54 -17.49 4.45 -26.24
C THR A 54 -17.10 3.43 -27.30
N THR A 55 -16.47 3.93 -28.37
CA THR A 55 -15.81 3.10 -29.41
C THR A 55 -14.42 2.61 -28.96
N GLU A 56 -14.12 2.69 -27.67
CA GLU A 56 -12.80 2.36 -27.15
C GLU A 56 -12.55 0.87 -27.33
N ARG A 57 -11.43 0.54 -27.97
CA ARG A 57 -11.09 -0.84 -28.28
C ARG A 57 -10.74 -1.54 -26.98
N LEU A 58 -11.60 -2.47 -26.59
CA LEU A 58 -11.28 -3.42 -25.55
C LEU A 58 -10.11 -4.30 -26.00
N PHE A 59 -9.21 -4.61 -25.07
CA PHE A 59 -8.01 -5.39 -25.35
C PHE A 59 -8.28 -6.89 -25.58
N ASN A 60 -9.54 -7.33 -25.48
CA ASN A 60 -9.88 -8.73 -25.72
C ASN A 60 -9.61 -9.08 -27.18
N THR A 61 -8.49 -9.73 -27.41
CA THR A 61 -8.04 -10.18 -28.72
C THR A 61 -8.80 -11.40 -29.23
N PHE A 62 -9.77 -11.93 -28.46
CA PHE A 62 -10.53 -13.15 -28.77
C PHE A 62 -9.61 -14.33 -29.19
N GLY A 63 -8.39 -14.38 -28.64
CA GLY A 63 -7.39 -15.40 -28.97
C GLY A 63 -6.43 -15.07 -30.11
N ASN A 64 -6.50 -13.88 -30.73
CA ASN A 64 -5.54 -13.40 -31.74
C ASN A 64 -4.61 -12.33 -31.15
N PRO A 65 -3.53 -12.71 -30.44
CA PRO A 65 -2.65 -11.72 -29.83
C PRO A 65 -2.08 -10.80 -30.92
N ASP A 66 -2.40 -9.51 -30.84
CA ASP A 66 -1.53 -8.51 -31.46
C ASP A 66 -0.16 -8.66 -30.77
N PRO A 67 0.90 -9.07 -31.49
CA PRO A 67 2.19 -9.31 -30.89
C PRO A 67 2.79 -8.06 -30.24
N ALA A 68 2.36 -6.84 -30.63
CA ALA A 68 2.85 -5.60 -30.04
C ALA A 68 2.21 -5.26 -28.69
N ILE A 69 1.12 -5.92 -28.30
CA ILE A 69 0.41 -5.65 -27.04
C ILE A 69 0.29 -6.90 -26.13
N ALA A 70 0.67 -8.08 -26.65
CA ALA A 70 0.87 -9.29 -25.86
C ALA A 70 1.94 -9.16 -24.74
N ASP A 71 2.72 -8.06 -24.76
CA ASP A 71 3.73 -7.72 -23.78
C ASP A 71 3.24 -6.91 -22.57
N LEU A 72 1.93 -6.71 -22.39
CA LEU A 72 1.39 -6.17 -21.12
C LEU A 72 1.62 -7.19 -20.00
N ARG A 73 2.82 -7.17 -19.43
CA ARG A 73 3.27 -8.14 -18.44
C ARG A 73 2.47 -8.01 -17.15
N VAL A 74 2.25 -9.14 -16.50
CA VAL A 74 1.92 -9.16 -15.08
C VAL A 74 3.23 -8.99 -14.31
N PHE A 75 3.47 -7.79 -13.81
CA PHE A 75 4.61 -7.56 -12.91
C PHE A 75 4.14 -7.77 -11.48
N ASP A 76 4.51 -8.89 -10.86
CA ASP A 76 4.16 -9.22 -9.48
C ASP A 76 5.02 -8.46 -8.45
N GLY A 77 6.27 -8.14 -8.81
CA GLY A 77 7.22 -7.41 -7.94
C GLY A 77 7.39 -8.05 -6.56
N GLY A 78 7.03 -9.34 -6.42
CA GLY A 78 6.96 -10.06 -5.15
C GLY A 78 5.85 -9.62 -4.17
N SER A 79 5.06 -8.58 -4.46
CA SER A 79 4.04 -8.05 -3.53
C SER A 79 2.61 -8.33 -3.96
N LEU A 80 2.37 -8.62 -5.25
CA LEU A 80 1.05 -8.94 -5.78
C LEU A 80 1.14 -10.15 -6.68
N LEU A 81 0.14 -11.02 -6.66
CA LEU A 81 0.04 -12.12 -7.64
C LEU A 81 -1.20 -11.93 -8.51
N PHE A 82 -1.00 -11.91 -9.84
CA PHE A 82 -2.09 -11.88 -10.79
C PHE A 82 -2.60 -13.30 -11.05
N VAL A 83 -3.75 -13.64 -10.45
CA VAL A 83 -4.32 -14.99 -10.47
C VAL A 83 -5.68 -15.07 -11.18
N GLY A 84 -6.01 -16.27 -11.67
CA GLY A 84 -7.33 -16.58 -12.22
C GLY A 84 -7.48 -16.15 -13.69
N ALA A 85 -8.55 -15.42 -13.98
CA ALA A 85 -8.86 -14.93 -15.32
C ALA A 85 -9.56 -13.57 -15.25
N GLY A 86 -9.54 -12.83 -16.37
CA GLY A 86 -10.31 -11.60 -16.52
C GLY A 86 -11.81 -11.77 -16.20
N ARG A 87 -12.48 -10.67 -15.87
CA ARG A 87 -13.90 -10.62 -15.51
C ARG A 87 -14.62 -9.53 -16.29
N TYR A 88 -15.91 -9.72 -16.57
CA TYR A 88 -16.77 -8.71 -17.18
C TYR A 88 -18.12 -8.61 -16.45
N GLY A 89 -18.86 -7.54 -16.76
CA GLY A 89 -20.17 -7.25 -16.17
C GLY A 89 -20.70 -5.89 -16.63
N SER A 90 -21.77 -5.44 -15.99
CA SER A 90 -22.35 -4.13 -16.25
C SER A 90 -21.42 -2.99 -15.80
N ALA A 91 -21.41 -1.91 -16.58
CA ALA A 91 -20.64 -0.70 -16.25
C ALA A 91 -21.02 -0.15 -14.87
N GLY A 92 -20.04 0.35 -14.13
CA GLY A 92 -20.23 0.90 -12.78
C GLY A 92 -20.52 -0.12 -11.68
N GLN A 93 -20.46 -1.43 -11.98
CA GLN A 93 -20.68 -2.51 -11.01
C GLN A 93 -19.44 -3.41 -10.90
N PHE A 94 -19.38 -4.23 -9.85
CA PHE A 94 -18.39 -5.30 -9.76
C PHE A 94 -18.59 -6.31 -10.91
N PRO A 95 -17.54 -6.67 -11.68
CA PRO A 95 -17.66 -7.64 -12.77
C PRO A 95 -17.76 -9.07 -12.23
N GLY A 96 -19.01 -9.51 -12.03
CA GLY A 96 -19.33 -10.81 -11.43
C GLY A 96 -18.98 -12.01 -12.32
N THR A 97 -18.96 -11.83 -13.64
CA THR A 97 -18.76 -12.93 -14.59
C THR A 97 -17.28 -13.16 -14.84
N VAL A 98 -16.79 -14.34 -14.46
CA VAL A 98 -15.43 -14.79 -14.79
C VAL A 98 -15.40 -15.23 -16.24
N ASP A 99 -14.37 -14.84 -16.96
CA ASP A 99 -14.20 -15.13 -18.38
C ASP A 99 -13.03 -16.12 -18.60
N GLY A 100 -12.85 -16.69 -19.80
CA GLY A 100 -11.81 -17.71 -20.05
C GLY A 100 -10.45 -17.19 -20.51
N GLY A 101 -9.44 -17.09 -19.62
CA GLY A 101 -8.03 -16.65 -19.86
C GLY A 101 -7.71 -15.40 -20.73
N PRO A 102 -6.52 -14.77 -20.60
CA PRO A 102 -5.62 -14.72 -19.43
C PRO A 102 -6.15 -13.75 -18.34
N VAL A 103 -5.38 -13.58 -17.25
CA VAL A 103 -5.70 -12.65 -16.14
C VAL A 103 -5.81 -11.19 -16.57
N ASN A 104 -4.99 -10.78 -17.54
CA ASN A 104 -4.88 -9.43 -18.08
C ASN A 104 -5.67 -9.24 -19.39
N ARG A 105 -6.62 -10.13 -19.73
CA ARG A 105 -7.35 -10.14 -21.02
C ARG A 105 -7.83 -8.77 -21.50
N TYR A 106 -8.33 -7.96 -20.58
CA TYR A 106 -8.96 -6.69 -20.91
C TYR A 106 -8.00 -5.50 -20.86
N ALA A 107 -6.72 -5.71 -20.51
CA ALA A 107 -5.78 -4.64 -20.17
C ALA A 107 -6.46 -3.57 -19.29
N GLY A 108 -7.31 -4.03 -18.36
CA GLY A 108 -8.36 -3.24 -17.72
C GLY A 108 -7.85 -2.19 -16.73
N ALA A 109 -6.53 -2.03 -16.59
CA ALA A 109 -5.77 -0.81 -16.33
C ALA A 109 -4.35 -1.21 -15.91
N THR A 110 -3.40 -0.30 -16.07
CA THR A 110 -2.08 -0.34 -15.42
C THR A 110 -2.15 0.42 -14.10
N PHE A 111 -1.48 -0.06 -13.06
CA PHE A 111 -1.40 0.65 -11.79
C PHE A 111 0.00 0.48 -11.17
N ALA A 112 0.43 1.48 -10.42
CA ALA A 112 1.64 1.41 -9.62
C ALA A 112 1.32 0.88 -8.21
N PHE A 113 2.23 0.10 -7.66
CA PHE A 113 2.19 -0.37 -6.29
C PHE A 113 3.62 -0.47 -5.76
N GLU A 114 3.74 -0.46 -4.44
CA GLU A 114 4.99 -0.73 -3.74
C GLU A 114 4.68 -1.61 -2.52
N PRO A 115 5.63 -2.43 -2.05
CA PRO A 115 5.48 -3.07 -0.76
C PRO A 115 5.18 -2.01 0.28
N VAL A 116 4.23 -2.28 1.19
CA VAL A 116 4.11 -1.45 2.38
C VAL A 116 5.46 -1.57 3.09
N THR A 117 6.26 -0.51 3.03
CA THR A 117 7.39 -0.37 3.93
C THR A 117 6.77 -0.18 5.29
N VAL A 118 6.55 -1.30 5.99
CA VAL A 118 6.29 -1.27 7.41
C VAL A 118 7.60 -0.76 7.99
N VAL A 119 7.73 0.57 8.06
CA VAL A 119 8.56 1.18 9.07
C VAL A 119 7.87 0.74 10.35
N GLU A 120 8.31 -0.40 10.89
CA GLU A 120 7.78 -0.94 12.13
C GLU A 120 7.92 0.20 13.13
N ARG A 121 6.78 0.83 13.47
CA ARG A 121 6.81 1.97 14.38
C ARG A 121 7.32 1.38 15.69
N PRO A 122 8.43 1.87 16.23
CA PRO A 122 9.02 1.26 17.40
C PRO A 122 8.00 1.33 18.55
N VAL A 123 7.59 0.17 19.03
CA VAL A 123 6.76 0.01 20.22
C VAL A 123 7.70 -0.08 21.40
N ILE A 124 7.75 1.00 22.17
CA ILE A 124 8.55 1.03 23.39
C ILE A 124 7.76 0.43 24.55
N GLN A 125 8.36 -0.55 25.23
CA GLN A 125 7.83 -1.19 26.42
C GLN A 125 8.66 -0.76 27.63
N PHE A 126 7.98 -0.57 28.75
CA PHE A 126 8.58 -0.13 30.01
C PHE A 126 8.36 -1.20 31.07
N VAL A 127 9.44 -1.69 31.66
CA VAL A 127 9.39 -2.63 32.79
C VAL A 127 10.19 -2.04 33.93
N ARG A 128 9.56 -1.87 35.08
CA ARG A 128 10.28 -1.44 36.30
C ARG A 128 11.02 -2.62 36.91
N ASN A 129 12.29 -2.45 37.21
CA ASN A 129 13.16 -3.42 37.87
C ASN A 129 13.85 -2.73 39.06
N GLY A 130 13.18 -2.73 40.22
CA GLY A 130 13.65 -2.01 41.42
C GLY A 130 13.74 -0.50 41.21
N ASP A 131 14.96 0.04 41.35
CA ASP A 131 15.33 1.44 41.13
C ASP A 131 15.69 1.74 39.66
N LYS A 132 15.46 0.79 38.75
CA LYS A 132 15.68 0.96 37.31
C LYS A 132 14.41 0.80 36.49
N LEU A 133 14.44 1.39 35.30
CA LEU A 133 13.47 1.22 34.24
C LEU A 133 14.16 0.53 33.06
N LYS A 134 13.70 -0.68 32.70
CA LYS A 134 14.13 -1.39 31.51
C LYS A 134 13.24 -0.97 30.33
N LEU A 135 13.86 -0.53 29.25
CA LEU A 135 13.17 -0.11 28.03
C LEU A 135 13.54 -1.06 26.89
N THR A 136 12.54 -1.63 26.24
CA THR A 136 12.69 -2.49 25.04
C THR A 136 11.87 -1.93 23.90
N TRP A 137 12.40 -1.98 22.69
CA TRP A 137 11.69 -1.63 21.46
C TRP A 137 12.05 -2.58 20.31
N ASN A 138 11.12 -2.73 19.36
CA ASN A 138 11.33 -3.41 18.08
C ASN A 138 11.86 -2.45 17.02
N GLY A 139 12.36 -3.00 15.92
CA GLY A 139 12.90 -2.24 14.79
C GLY A 139 14.20 -1.48 15.11
N ALA A 140 14.58 -0.60 14.19
CA ALA A 140 15.71 0.32 14.34
C ALA A 140 15.25 1.66 14.96
N GLY A 141 16.21 2.41 15.51
CA GLY A 141 16.00 3.78 16.00
C GLY A 141 16.87 4.12 17.21
N VAL A 142 16.92 5.41 17.53
CA VAL A 142 17.66 5.97 18.66
C VAL A 142 16.69 6.28 19.79
N LEU A 143 17.02 5.83 21.00
CA LEU A 143 16.28 6.21 22.21
C LEU A 143 16.59 7.67 22.55
N GLU A 144 15.55 8.49 22.62
CA GLU A 144 15.64 9.87 23.08
C GLU A 144 14.84 10.08 24.37
N THR A 145 15.25 11.06 25.16
CA THR A 145 14.59 11.45 26.40
C THR A 145 14.38 12.96 26.51
N VAL A 146 13.35 13.35 27.26
CA VAL A 146 13.09 14.73 27.66
C VAL A 146 12.48 14.76 29.07
N GLY A 147 12.84 15.75 29.88
CA GLY A 147 12.31 15.91 31.25
C GLY A 147 10.92 16.56 31.33
N ILE A 148 10.52 17.28 30.27
CA ILE A 148 9.23 17.98 30.18
C ILE A 148 8.70 17.90 28.76
N LEU A 149 7.39 17.65 28.61
CA LEU A 149 6.75 17.67 27.29
C LEU A 149 6.90 19.06 26.66
N GLY A 150 7.32 19.10 25.40
CA GLY A 150 7.65 20.35 24.68
C GLY A 150 9.10 20.84 24.86
N GLY A 151 9.92 20.17 25.68
CA GLY A 151 11.35 20.44 25.78
C GLY A 151 12.16 19.87 24.60
N THR A 152 13.47 20.13 24.61
CA THR A 152 14.41 19.59 23.62
C THR A 152 14.73 18.12 23.92
N TRP A 153 14.44 17.24 22.96
CA TRP A 153 14.80 15.83 23.04
C TRP A 153 16.32 15.64 22.95
N GLN A 154 16.83 14.70 23.75
CA GLN A 154 18.24 14.35 23.77
C GLN A 154 18.43 12.86 23.59
N ASN A 155 19.42 12.47 22.78
CA ASN A 155 19.80 11.07 22.63
C ASN A 155 20.28 10.50 23.97
N VAL A 156 19.79 9.31 24.31
CA VAL A 156 20.32 8.52 25.41
C VAL A 156 21.58 7.81 24.88
N ALA A 157 22.75 8.35 25.21
CA ALA A 157 24.02 7.90 24.66
C ALA A 157 24.26 6.39 24.89
N GLY A 158 24.56 5.66 23.81
CA GLY A 158 24.87 4.22 23.86
C GLY A 158 23.67 3.31 24.15
N ALA A 159 22.45 3.84 24.21
CA ALA A 159 21.27 3.02 24.45
C ALA A 159 20.96 2.09 23.28
N THR A 160 20.77 0.82 23.59
CA THR A 160 20.24 -0.21 22.68
C THR A 160 18.99 -0.85 23.32
N SER A 161 18.18 -1.55 22.52
CA SER A 161 16.97 -2.20 23.01
C SER A 161 17.31 -3.16 24.15
N GLY A 162 16.65 -2.97 25.31
CA GLY A 162 16.97 -3.67 26.55
C GLY A 162 17.77 -2.85 27.57
N VAL A 163 18.07 -1.57 27.29
CA VAL A 163 18.76 -0.66 28.22
C VAL A 163 18.02 -0.55 29.55
N GLU A 164 18.78 -0.50 30.65
CA GLU A 164 18.28 -0.18 31.99
C GLU A 164 18.73 1.23 32.40
N LEU A 165 17.77 2.10 32.69
CA LEU A 165 18.00 3.47 33.14
C LEU A 165 17.68 3.60 34.62
N ALA A 166 18.52 4.29 35.39
CA ALA A 166 18.24 4.58 36.79
C ALA A 166 17.04 5.52 36.93
N ILE A 167 16.16 5.24 37.89
CA ILE A 167 15.04 6.11 38.26
C ILE A 167 15.55 7.07 39.34
N SER A 168 15.80 8.33 38.97
CA SER A 168 16.16 9.37 39.94
C SER A 168 14.96 9.79 40.80
N SER A 169 15.20 10.11 42.07
CA SER A 169 14.16 10.64 42.95
C SER A 169 13.88 12.11 42.61
N GLY A 170 12.74 12.37 41.97
CA GLY A 170 12.20 13.70 41.71
C GLY A 170 12.29 14.11 40.24
N GLY A 171 11.17 13.97 39.52
CA GLY A 171 11.03 14.41 38.12
C GLY A 171 10.15 13.47 37.31
N SER A 172 9.76 13.92 36.12
CA SER A 172 9.22 13.06 35.07
C SER A 172 10.26 12.92 33.97
N ALA A 173 10.29 11.77 33.31
CA ALA A 173 11.05 11.56 32.09
C ALA A 173 10.13 10.95 31.05
N PHE A 174 10.21 11.47 29.83
CA PHE A 174 9.50 10.96 28.68
C PHE A 174 10.52 10.37 27.72
N PHE A 175 10.10 9.34 26.99
CA PHE A 175 10.95 8.61 26.07
C PHE A 175 10.24 8.44 24.73
N ARG A 176 11.02 8.46 23.65
CA ARG A 176 10.57 8.09 22.31
C ARG A 176 11.68 7.36 21.59
N ILE A 177 11.31 6.62 20.55
CA ILE A 177 12.27 6.13 19.57
C ILE A 177 12.20 7.04 18.35
N HIS A 178 13.33 7.62 17.98
CA HIS A 178 13.49 8.40 16.77
C HIS A 178 14.13 7.52 15.69
N GLN A 179 13.48 7.42 14.53
CA GLN A 179 14.01 6.71 13.36
C GLN A 179 14.79 7.65 12.47
#